data_AF-A0A2K3JQE9-F1
#
_entry.id   AF-A0A2K3JQE9-F1
#
_cell.length_a   1.000
_cell.length_b   1.000
_cell.length_c   1.000
_cell.angle_alpha   90.00
_cell.angle_beta   90.00
_cell.angle_gamma   90.00
#
_symmetry.space_group_name_H-M   'P 1'
#
loop_
_entity.id
_entity.type
_entity.pdbx_description
1 polymer ?
#
loop_
_entity_poly.entity_id
_entity_poly.type
_entity_poly.pdbx_seq_one_letter_code
_entity_poly.pdbx_strand_id
1 'polypeptide(L)'
;MPIAFPTLICSIVLSQHPDICTNSDVPVSRPSALTMDFRLLEGKHVADIAAASAKTPAVGMTNQQMIANLKEVSKMLGEKKELVDGVIQALEFAQPQANEDGVGPSHDASHDDDLAGGDTEEMDSDGSPSI
;
A
#
# COMPACT_ATOMS: atom_id res chain seq x y z
N MET A 1 -39.19 -27.89 -25.05
CA MET A 1 -38.06 -27.32 -24.29
C MET A 1 -38.56 -26.03 -23.64
N PRO A 2 -38.55 -25.87 -22.31
CA PRO A 2 -38.94 -24.61 -21.70
C PRO A 2 -37.84 -23.57 -21.94
N ILE A 3 -38.17 -22.50 -22.66
CA ILE A 3 -37.31 -21.33 -22.83
C ILE A 3 -37.50 -20.48 -21.57
N ALA A 4 -36.54 -20.51 -20.66
CA ALA A 4 -36.56 -19.66 -19.48
C ALA A 4 -35.92 -18.31 -19.83
N PHE A 5 -36.70 -17.23 -19.72
CA PHE A 5 -36.19 -15.88 -19.91
C PHE A 5 -35.12 -15.55 -18.85
N PRO A 6 -34.12 -14.70 -19.17
CA PRO A 6 -33.06 -14.34 -18.23
C PRO A 6 -33.56 -13.85 -16.86
N THR A 7 -34.72 -13.18 -16.83
CA THR A 7 -35.39 -12.74 -15.59
C THR A 7 -35.86 -13.91 -14.73
N LEU A 8 -36.44 -14.96 -15.35
CA LEU A 8 -36.88 -16.15 -14.64
C LEU A 8 -35.67 -16.90 -14.06
N ILE A 9 -34.61 -17.08 -14.85
CA ILE A 9 -33.37 -17.73 -14.37
C ILE A 9 -32.78 -16.94 -13.20
N CYS A 10 -32.69 -15.62 -13.31
CA CYS A 10 -32.20 -14.76 -12.24
C CYS A 10 -33.03 -14.92 -10.96
N SER A 11 -34.37 -14.92 -11.06
CA SER A 11 -35.25 -15.11 -9.91
C SER A 11 -35.05 -16.47 -9.22
N ILE A 12 -34.82 -17.53 -10.00
CA ILE A 12 -34.58 -18.89 -9.48
C ILE A 12 -33.23 -18.95 -8.76
N VAL A 13 -32.18 -18.37 -9.35
CA VAL A 13 -30.83 -18.33 -8.74
C VAL A 13 -30.85 -17.55 -7.44
N LEU A 14 -31.49 -16.38 -7.41
CA LEU A 14 -31.61 -15.55 -6.21
C LEU A 14 -32.44 -16.23 -5.11
N SER A 15 -33.45 -17.01 -5.49
CA SER A 15 -34.25 -17.78 -4.52
C SER A 15 -33.45 -18.93 -3.89
N GLN A 16 -32.55 -19.55 -4.66
CA GLN A 16 -31.69 -20.65 -4.17
C GLN A 16 -30.46 -20.15 -3.40
N HIS A 17 -29.99 -18.95 -3.71
CA HIS A 17 -28.78 -18.36 -3.13
C HIS A 17 -29.03 -16.91 -2.69
N PRO A 18 -29.73 -16.71 -1.56
CA PRO A 18 -30.12 -15.38 -1.10
C PRO A 18 -28.91 -14.49 -0.79
N ASP A 19 -27.76 -15.08 -0.44
CA ASP A 19 -26.54 -14.35 -0.07
C ASP A 19 -25.78 -13.74 -1.26
N ILE A 20 -26.20 -14.02 -2.52
CA ILE A 20 -25.58 -13.44 -3.72
C ILE A 20 -25.85 -11.93 -3.81
N CYS A 21 -27.01 -11.48 -3.32
CA CYS A 21 -27.33 -10.06 -3.23
C CYS A 21 -27.11 -9.58 -1.80
N THR A 22 -26.18 -8.65 -1.63
CA THR A 22 -25.81 -8.03 -0.37
C THR A 22 -26.49 -6.67 -0.23
N ASN A 23 -26.58 -6.16 1.01
CA ASN A 23 -27.14 -4.82 1.26
C ASN A 23 -26.32 -3.67 0.63
N SER A 24 -25.09 -3.96 0.19
CA SER A 24 -24.24 -3.01 -0.55
C SER A 24 -24.51 -2.98 -2.05
N ASP A 25 -25.25 -3.96 -2.59
CA ASP A 25 -25.53 -4.00 -4.01
C ASP A 25 -26.56 -2.94 -4.40
N VAL A 26 -26.22 -2.15 -5.44
CA VAL A 26 -27.08 -1.10 -5.95
C VAL A 26 -27.74 -1.57 -7.24
N PRO A 27 -29.08 -1.56 -7.35
CA PRO A 27 -29.75 -1.88 -8.60
C PRO A 27 -29.32 -0.90 -9.70
N VAL A 28 -28.72 -1.43 -10.77
CA VAL A 28 -28.32 -0.61 -11.92
C VAL A 28 -29.30 -0.84 -13.07
N SER A 29 -29.97 0.23 -13.49
CA SER A 29 -30.78 0.21 -14.72
C SER A 29 -29.85 0.23 -15.93
N ARG A 30 -30.09 -0.66 -16.89
CA ARG A 30 -29.34 -0.66 -18.14
C ARG A 30 -29.84 0.48 -19.04
N PRO A 31 -28.94 1.22 -19.69
CA PRO A 31 -29.31 2.33 -20.57
C PRO A 31 -30.07 1.87 -21.84
N SER A 32 -29.99 0.58 -22.18
CA SER A 32 -30.65 -0.03 -23.33
C SER A 32 -31.26 -1.38 -22.97
N ALA A 33 -32.29 -1.79 -23.70
CA ALA A 33 -32.84 -3.13 -23.60
C ALA A 33 -31.76 -4.18 -23.91
N LEU A 34 -31.66 -5.22 -23.09
CA LEU A 34 -30.80 -6.36 -23.36
C LEU A 34 -31.36 -7.10 -24.58
N THR A 35 -30.69 -6.98 -25.72
CA THR A 35 -31.00 -7.76 -26.91
C THR A 35 -30.15 -9.03 -26.90
N MET A 36 -30.78 -10.17 -27.19
CA MET A 36 -30.08 -11.45 -27.36
C MET A 36 -30.20 -11.83 -28.83
N ASP A 37 -29.08 -12.10 -29.49
CA ASP A 37 -29.08 -12.62 -30.86
C ASP A 37 -29.66 -14.06 -30.83
N PHE A 38 -30.63 -14.36 -31.71
CA PHE A 38 -31.23 -15.69 -31.79
C PHE A 38 -30.21 -16.77 -32.15
N ARG A 39 -29.10 -16.39 -32.82
CA ARG A 39 -27.95 -17.25 -33.07
C ARG A 39 -27.28 -17.75 -31.80
N LEU A 40 -27.53 -17.19 -30.62
CA LEU A 40 -27.05 -17.75 -29.35
C LEU A 40 -27.84 -18.99 -28.91
N LEU A 41 -29.02 -19.20 -29.49
CA LEU A 41 -29.94 -20.28 -29.15
C LEU A 41 -29.95 -21.41 -30.20
N GLU A 42 -29.21 -21.27 -31.30
CA GLU A 42 -29.31 -22.12 -32.49
C GLU A 42 -27.99 -22.82 -32.88
N GLY A 43 -27.63 -23.92 -32.20
CA GLY A 43 -26.46 -24.75 -32.57
C GLY A 43 -25.38 -24.94 -31.49
N LYS A 44 -24.16 -25.38 -31.88
CA LYS A 44 -23.01 -25.63 -31.00
C LYS A 44 -22.02 -24.45 -31.10
N HIS A 45 -22.20 -23.48 -30.22
CA HIS A 45 -21.72 -22.09 -30.37
C HIS A 45 -20.30 -21.76 -29.87
N VAL A 46 -19.42 -22.74 -29.69
CA VAL A 46 -18.11 -22.48 -29.05
C VAL A 46 -17.25 -21.47 -29.82
N ALA A 47 -17.38 -21.38 -31.15
CA ALA A 47 -16.60 -20.47 -31.98
C ALA A 47 -17.24 -19.08 -32.18
N ASP A 48 -18.57 -18.97 -32.13
CA ASP A 48 -19.31 -17.74 -32.47
C ASP A 48 -19.43 -16.74 -31.29
N ILE A 49 -19.21 -17.20 -30.05
CA ILE A 49 -19.25 -16.37 -28.82
C ILE A 49 -17.93 -15.64 -28.57
N ALA A 50 -16.90 -15.88 -29.38
CA ALA A 50 -15.71 -15.04 -29.43
C ALA A 50 -16.06 -13.68 -30.05
N ALA A 51 -16.94 -12.92 -29.40
CA ALA A 51 -16.96 -11.49 -29.56
C ALA A 51 -15.52 -11.03 -29.30
N ALA A 52 -14.88 -10.46 -30.32
CA ALA A 52 -13.72 -9.62 -30.09
C ALA A 52 -14.17 -8.59 -29.07
N SER A 53 -13.83 -8.83 -27.81
CA SER A 53 -13.92 -7.83 -26.76
C SER A 53 -13.19 -6.65 -27.37
N ALA A 54 -13.95 -5.64 -27.79
CA ALA A 54 -13.43 -4.39 -28.26
C ALA A 54 -12.78 -3.76 -27.03
N LYS A 55 -11.60 -4.27 -26.68
CA LYS A 55 -10.56 -3.55 -26.00
C LYS A 55 -10.32 -2.38 -26.92
N THR A 56 -11.06 -1.30 -26.68
CA THR A 56 -10.55 0.03 -26.90
C THR A 56 -9.09 -0.04 -26.47
N PRO A 57 -8.11 0.19 -27.37
CA PRO A 57 -6.78 0.42 -26.89
C PRO A 57 -6.92 1.67 -26.04
N ALA A 58 -7.02 1.48 -24.71
CA ALA A 58 -6.56 2.50 -23.81
C ALA A 58 -5.19 2.82 -24.35
N VAL A 59 -5.03 4.04 -24.86
CA VAL A 59 -3.76 4.57 -25.34
C VAL A 59 -2.86 4.66 -24.11
N GLY A 60 -2.42 3.49 -23.65
CA GLY A 60 -1.40 3.35 -22.64
C GLY A 60 -0.13 3.89 -23.26
N MET A 61 0.65 4.60 -22.47
CA MET A 61 1.98 5.04 -22.87
C MET A 61 2.70 3.91 -23.59
N THR A 62 3.25 4.21 -24.76
CA THR A 62 4.09 3.24 -25.47
C THR A 62 5.30 2.91 -24.61
N ASN A 63 5.86 1.72 -24.78
CA ASN A 63 7.10 1.34 -24.10
C ASN A 63 8.22 2.37 -24.34
N GLN A 64 8.27 2.98 -25.54
CA GLN A 64 9.23 4.03 -25.86
C GLN A 64 9.03 5.29 -25.00
N GLN A 65 7.78 5.71 -24.81
CA GLN A 65 7.45 6.86 -23.96
C GLN A 65 7.83 6.58 -22.49
N MET A 66 7.57 5.37 -22.00
CA MET A 66 7.95 4.98 -20.64
C MET A 66 9.47 5.01 -20.46
N ILE A 67 10.24 4.49 -21.43
CA ILE A 67 11.71 4.52 -21.39
C ILE A 67 12.25 5.95 -21.39
N ALA A 68 11.68 6.83 -22.22
CA ALA A 68 12.10 8.24 -22.28
C ALA A 68 11.88 8.93 -20.93
N ASN A 69 10.69 8.77 -20.33
CA ASN A 69 10.37 9.37 -19.03
C ASN A 69 11.29 8.84 -17.92
N LEU A 70 11.55 7.52 -17.89
CA LEU A 70 12.43 6.93 -16.88
C LEU A 70 13.88 7.41 -17.02
N LYS A 71 14.39 7.62 -18.24
CA LYS A 71 15.72 8.22 -18.46
C LYS A 71 15.78 9.66 -17.95
N GLU A 72 14.75 10.45 -18.21
CA GLU A 72 14.66 11.83 -17.73
C GLU A 72 14.66 11.89 -16.20
N VAL A 73 13.81 11.09 -15.55
CA VAL A 73 13.75 10.99 -14.09
C VAL A 73 15.08 10.51 -13.51
N SER A 74 15.72 9.51 -14.13
CA SER A 74 17.03 9.01 -13.68
C SER A 74 18.11 10.08 -13.74
N LYS A 75 18.12 10.94 -14.77
CA LYS A 75 19.06 12.04 -14.90
C LYS A 75 18.84 13.09 -13.80
N MET A 76 17.60 13.54 -13.63
CA MET A 76 17.24 14.54 -12.61
C MET A 76 17.59 14.06 -11.20
N LEU A 77 17.35 12.78 -10.91
CA LEU A 77 17.70 12.21 -9.61
C LEU A 77 19.21 12.16 -9.38
N GLY A 78 20.01 11.89 -10.42
CA GLY A 78 21.46 11.96 -10.37
C GLY A 78 21.97 13.36 -10.03
N GLU A 79 21.49 14.39 -10.72
CA GLU A 79 21.84 15.80 -10.45
C GLU A 79 21.46 16.20 -9.02
N LYS A 80 20.28 15.80 -8.54
CA LYS A 80 19.85 16.08 -7.17
C LYS A 80 20.71 15.36 -6.13
N LYS A 81 21.14 14.14 -6.43
CA LYS A 81 22.05 13.38 -5.57
C LYS A 81 23.39 14.11 -5.42
N GLU A 82 23.98 14.58 -6.52
CA GLU A 82 25.25 15.34 -6.49
C GLU A 82 25.15 16.59 -5.60
N LEU A 83 24.03 17.31 -5.67
CA LEU A 83 23.80 18.46 -4.80
C LEU A 83 23.75 18.06 -3.31
N VAL A 84 23.04 16.97 -3.00
CA VAL A 84 22.94 16.45 -1.63
C VAL A 84 24.31 16.00 -1.11
N ASP A 85 25.06 15.24 -1.92
CA ASP A 85 26.41 14.77 -1.58
C ASP A 85 27.35 15.96 -1.30
N GLY A 86 27.26 17.04 -2.09
CA GLY A 86 28.04 18.26 -1.87
C GLY A 86 27.70 18.98 -0.57
N VAL A 87 26.41 19.04 -0.19
CA VAL A 87 25.98 19.61 1.11
C VAL A 87 26.51 18.77 2.26
N ILE A 88 26.46 17.44 2.16
CA ILE A 88 27.02 16.53 3.17
C ILE A 88 28.51 16.82 3.37
N GLN A 89 29.29 16.85 2.29
CA GLN A 89 30.73 17.10 2.36
C GLN A 89 31.07 18.47 2.97
N ALA A 90 30.29 19.51 2.64
CA ALA A 90 30.47 20.84 3.23
C ALA A 90 30.18 20.84 4.74
N LEU A 91 29.15 20.10 5.18
CA LEU A 91 28.80 19.97 6.58
C LEU A 91 29.82 19.15 7.37
N GLU A 92 30.35 18.07 6.78
CA GLU A 92 31.43 17.27 7.37
C GLU A 92 32.70 18.10 7.59
N PHE A 93 33.07 18.95 6.62
CA PHE A 93 34.23 19.83 6.75
C PHE A 93 34.00 20.99 7.75
N ALA A 94 32.75 21.41 7.95
CA ALA A 94 32.38 22.45 8.90
C ALA A 94 32.22 21.95 10.35
N GLN A 95 32.24 20.63 10.58
CA GLN A 95 32.32 20.10 11.94
C GLN A 95 33.74 20.28 12.48
N PRO A 96 33.95 21.04 13.58
CA PRO A 96 35.21 20.95 14.29
C PRO A 96 35.36 19.51 14.78
N GLN A 97 36.45 18.85 14.39
CA GLN A 97 36.91 17.64 15.06
C GLN A 97 36.94 17.99 16.56
N ALA A 98 36.02 17.42 17.33
CA ALA A 98 36.16 17.40 18.78
C ALA A 98 37.36 16.50 19.04
N ASN A 99 38.54 17.10 18.97
CA ASN A 99 39.79 16.49 19.38
C ASN A 99 39.57 16.06 20.83
N GLU A 100 39.38 14.77 21.05
CA GLU A 100 39.47 14.13 22.35
C GLU A 100 40.94 14.08 22.79
N ASP A 101 41.57 15.25 22.88
CA ASP A 101 42.82 15.47 23.62
C ASP A 101 42.43 16.21 24.90
N GLY A 102 41.98 15.43 25.86
CA GLY A 102 41.56 15.87 27.18
C GLY A 102 42.14 14.96 28.26
N VAL A 103 43.46 14.79 28.29
CA VAL A 103 44.13 14.23 29.48
C VAL A 103 44.18 15.34 30.53
N GLY A 104 43.36 15.20 31.56
CA GLY A 104 43.50 15.90 32.82
C GLY A 104 42.31 15.69 33.76
N PRO A 105 42.51 15.79 35.08
CA PRO A 105 43.46 15.08 35.91
C PRO A 105 42.76 13.93 36.67
N SER A 106 43.54 12.89 36.99
CA SER A 106 43.09 11.72 37.74
C SER A 106 42.39 12.11 39.05
N HIS A 107 41.16 11.63 39.20
CA HIS A 107 40.35 11.73 40.41
C HIS A 107 41.03 10.90 41.51
N ASP A 108 41.75 11.56 42.41
CA ASP A 108 42.29 10.91 43.61
C ASP A 108 41.13 10.65 44.58
N ALA A 109 40.92 9.37 44.86
CA ALA A 109 39.92 8.91 45.80
C ALA A 109 40.40 9.22 47.22
N SER A 110 39.70 10.10 47.93
CA SER A 110 39.68 10.06 49.39
C SER A 110 38.29 9.69 49.86
N HIS A 111 38.25 8.41 50.22
CA HIS A 111 37.33 7.74 51.13
C HIS A 111 37.43 8.39 52.49
N ASP A 112 36.32 8.90 53.02
CA ASP A 112 36.10 9.02 54.46
C ASP A 112 34.61 8.82 54.73
N ASP A 113 34.35 7.85 55.61
CA ASP A 113 33.06 7.39 56.09
C ASP A 113 32.35 8.44 56.96
N ASP A 114 31.01 8.41 57.01
CA ASP A 114 30.26 8.05 58.23
C ASP A 114 28.81 8.57 58.24
N LEU A 115 27.92 7.57 58.34
CA LEU A 115 26.77 7.45 59.23
C LEU A 115 25.46 8.24 59.02
N ALA A 116 24.41 7.41 59.16
CA ALA A 116 23.16 7.63 59.88
C ALA A 116 21.92 8.02 59.07
N GLY A 117 21.10 6.98 58.81
CA GLY A 117 19.77 6.92 59.41
C GLY A 117 18.64 7.58 58.63
N GLY A 118 17.72 6.75 58.12
CA GLY A 118 16.50 7.23 57.50
C GLY A 118 15.69 6.10 56.91
N ASP A 119 15.13 5.29 57.80
CA ASP A 119 14.14 4.26 57.55
C ASP A 119 12.86 4.83 56.89
N THR A 120 12.37 4.19 55.82
CA THR A 120 10.95 4.10 55.44
C THR A 120 10.80 3.10 54.30
N GLU A 121 10.72 1.83 54.66
CA GLU A 121 9.60 0.91 54.40
C GLU A 121 8.63 1.22 53.23
N GLU A 122 8.47 0.21 52.36
CA GLU A 122 7.17 -0.39 51.98
C GLU A 122 6.21 0.40 51.06
N MET A 123 6.12 0.00 49.77
CA MET A 123 5.03 -0.86 49.24
C MET A 123 4.85 -0.73 47.71
N ASP A 124 4.72 -1.89 47.10
CA ASP A 124 4.34 -2.15 45.71
C ASP A 124 3.07 -1.42 45.27
N SER A 125 3.03 -1.00 44.00
CA SER A 125 1.81 -1.17 43.22
C SER A 125 2.12 -1.40 41.76
N ASP A 126 2.03 -2.68 41.41
CA ASP A 126 1.82 -3.27 40.09
C ASP A 126 0.69 -2.54 39.32
N GLY A 127 0.83 -2.45 37.99
CA GLY A 127 -0.15 -1.75 37.18
C GLY A 127 0.20 -1.56 35.70
N SER A 128 0.62 -2.61 35.00
CA SER A 128 0.43 -2.74 33.54
C SER A 128 0.31 -4.24 33.23
N PRO A 129 -0.44 -4.73 32.21
CA PRO A 129 -0.93 -4.03 31.02
C PRO A 129 -2.36 -4.42 30.53
N SER A 130 -2.81 -3.71 29.48
CA SER A 130 -3.68 -4.09 28.35
C SER A 130 -4.81 -5.13 28.48
N ILE A 131 -6.03 -4.71 28.09
CA ILE A 131 -6.78 -5.32 26.98
C ILE A 131 -7.64 -4.28 26.26
#